data_AF-A0A7X3RE93-F1
#
_entry.id   AF-A0A7X3RE93-F1
#
_cell.length_a   1.000
_cell.length_b   1.000
_cell.length_c   1.000
_cell.angle_alpha   90.00
_cell.angle_beta   90.00
_cell.angle_gamma   90.00
#
_symmetry.space_group_name_H-M   'P 1'
#
loop_
_entity.id
_entity.type
_entity.pdbx_description
1 polymer ?
#
loop_
_entity_poly.entity_id
_entity_poly.type
_entity_poly.pdbx_seq_one_letter_code
_entity_poly.pdbx_strand_id
1 'polypeptide(L)'
;MKLRCQYPGIKCPHYKHQGVFHPDDKTVKQFLPDLNWCADCMAYANPQCPAIRDDLLQIASVVLVEKGPSFNPRHQSGASFGTFIRPQICGSLRNAKEKELLHSRRELRYVDEASDLYGDVEAEADWDVGWLQQVPDLKSEFEDKLVRDISFRETLPKLLQTLTEREREVFACLRENQHNCEIAEALNLSESRVSQLVTQVTQKLTKAGQRLGLAE
;
A
#
# COMPACT_ATOMS: atom_id res chain seq x y z
N MET A 1 -6.85 -12.90 -9.16
CA MET A 1 -6.74 -13.28 -7.73
C MET A 1 -8.10 -13.65 -7.17
N LYS A 2 -8.28 -14.86 -6.59
CA LYS A 2 -9.51 -15.20 -5.84
C LYS A 2 -9.36 -14.66 -4.42
N LEU A 3 -10.01 -13.55 -4.09
CA LEU A 3 -10.13 -13.08 -2.72
C LEU A 3 -10.96 -14.11 -1.94
N ARG A 4 -10.31 -14.86 -1.05
CA ARG A 4 -10.98 -15.81 -0.15
C ARG A 4 -11.23 -15.14 1.19
N CYS A 5 -12.34 -15.50 1.82
CA CYS A 5 -12.61 -15.19 3.22
C CYS A 5 -11.45 -15.72 4.07
N GLN A 6 -11.03 -14.95 5.07
CA GLN A 6 -10.00 -15.39 6.00
C GLN A 6 -10.59 -16.20 7.17
N TYR A 7 -11.92 -16.17 7.38
CA TYR A 7 -12.57 -17.08 8.32
C TYR A 7 -12.63 -18.51 7.77
N PRO A 8 -12.11 -19.51 8.51
CA PRO A 8 -12.22 -20.91 8.11
C PRO A 8 -13.70 -21.34 8.13
N GLY A 9 -14.16 -21.94 7.03
CA GLY A 9 -15.50 -22.54 6.95
C GLY A 9 -16.67 -21.59 6.71
N ILE A 10 -16.47 -20.26 6.72
CA ILE A 10 -17.56 -19.29 6.55
C ILE A 10 -17.42 -18.50 5.25
N LYS A 11 -18.54 -18.36 4.52
CA LYS A 11 -18.60 -17.59 3.27
C LYS A 11 -18.63 -16.09 3.57
N CYS A 12 -17.89 -15.32 2.77
CA CYS A 12 -18.01 -13.85 2.82
C CYS A 12 -19.45 -13.41 2.53
N PRO A 13 -19.87 -12.25 3.06
CA PRO A 13 -21.15 -11.66 2.75
C PRO A 13 -21.34 -11.48 1.24
N HIS A 14 -22.60 -11.62 0.84
CA HIS A 14 -22.99 -11.60 -0.57
C HIS A 14 -23.34 -10.21 -1.08
N TYR A 15 -23.46 -9.19 -0.22
CA TYR A 15 -23.82 -7.81 -0.58
C TYR A 15 -25.00 -7.78 -1.57
N LYS A 16 -26.18 -8.16 -1.08
CA LYS A 16 -27.39 -8.26 -1.91
C LYS A 16 -27.91 -6.85 -2.24
N HIS A 17 -27.78 -6.45 -3.50
CA HIS A 17 -28.37 -5.22 -4.04
C HIS A 17 -29.03 -5.49 -5.39
N GLN A 18 -30.12 -4.78 -5.67
CA GLN A 18 -30.80 -4.83 -6.97
C GLN A 18 -30.96 -3.42 -7.53
N GLY A 19 -30.72 -3.27 -8.84
CA GLY A 19 -30.84 -1.99 -9.52
C GLY A 19 -29.65 -1.06 -9.26
N VAL A 20 -29.86 0.23 -9.57
CA VAL A 20 -28.83 1.27 -9.46
C VAL A 20 -28.56 1.52 -7.98
N PHE A 21 -27.28 1.55 -7.61
CA PHE A 21 -26.86 1.87 -6.25
C PHE A 21 -26.90 3.38 -6.04
N HIS A 22 -27.59 3.81 -4.98
CA HIS A 22 -27.63 5.20 -4.54
C HIS A 22 -26.97 5.28 -3.16
N PRO A 23 -25.97 6.13 -2.96
CA PRO A 23 -25.28 6.27 -1.68
C PRO A 23 -26.08 7.17 -0.73
N ASP A 24 -27.27 6.72 -0.35
CA ASP A 24 -28.05 7.36 0.71
C ASP A 24 -27.84 6.64 2.05
N ASP A 25 -28.08 7.36 3.15
CA ASP A 25 -27.95 6.83 4.51
C ASP A 25 -28.72 5.51 4.70
N LYS A 26 -29.88 5.39 4.05
CA LYS A 26 -30.73 4.20 4.15
C LYS A 26 -30.09 2.99 3.48
N THR A 27 -29.58 3.14 2.25
CA THR A 27 -28.92 2.04 1.53
C THR A 27 -27.62 1.66 2.21
N VAL A 28 -26.80 2.63 2.64
CA VAL A 28 -25.55 2.35 3.36
C VAL A 28 -25.83 1.59 4.67
N LYS A 29 -26.85 2.01 5.44
CA LYS A 29 -27.26 1.31 6.67
C LYS A 29 -27.67 -0.15 6.45
N GLN A 30 -28.24 -0.49 5.29
CA GLN A 30 -28.59 -1.89 4.96
C GLN A 30 -27.36 -2.79 4.79
N PHE A 31 -26.22 -2.23 4.37
CA PHE A 31 -24.97 -2.97 4.20
C PHE A 31 -24.11 -3.02 5.47
N LEU A 32 -24.45 -2.28 6.53
CA LEU A 32 -23.65 -2.27 7.76
C LEU A 32 -23.37 -3.68 8.33
N PRO A 33 -24.30 -4.65 8.38
CA PRO A 33 -23.97 -5.99 8.85
C PRO A 33 -22.88 -6.68 8.00
N ASP A 34 -22.96 -6.52 6.67
CA ASP A 34 -21.98 -7.08 5.73
C ASP A 34 -20.61 -6.37 5.85
N LEU A 35 -20.61 -5.06 6.06
CA LEU A 35 -19.40 -4.26 6.26
C LEU A 35 -18.72 -4.59 7.59
N ASN A 36 -19.49 -4.71 8.68
CA ASN A 36 -18.99 -5.15 9.99
C ASN A 36 -18.34 -6.53 9.87
N TRP A 37 -19.00 -7.47 9.19
CA TRP A 37 -18.43 -8.79 8.93
C TRP A 37 -17.07 -8.71 8.23
N CYS A 38 -16.96 -7.88 7.19
CA CYS A 38 -15.71 -7.71 6.46
C CYS A 38 -14.62 -7.04 7.31
N ALA A 39 -14.97 -6.07 8.14
CA ALA A 39 -14.04 -5.43 9.08
C ALA A 39 -13.52 -6.44 10.11
N ASP A 40 -14.42 -7.19 10.75
CA ASP A 40 -14.06 -8.23 11.73
C ASP A 40 -13.20 -9.32 11.08
N CYS A 41 -13.56 -9.77 9.88
CA CYS A 41 -12.77 -10.73 9.11
C CYS A 41 -11.34 -10.25 8.86
N MET A 42 -11.13 -8.95 8.64
CA MET A 42 -9.80 -8.41 8.38
C MET A 42 -9.05 -8.16 9.68
N ALA A 43 -9.70 -7.62 10.70
CA ALA A 43 -9.11 -7.35 12.01
C ALA A 43 -8.63 -8.63 12.71
N TYR A 44 -9.44 -9.69 12.69
CA TYR A 44 -9.13 -10.96 13.38
C TYR A 44 -8.44 -12.01 12.49
N ALA A 45 -8.26 -11.74 11.18
CA ALA A 45 -7.39 -12.58 10.36
C ALA A 45 -5.94 -12.46 10.85
N ASN A 46 -5.13 -13.51 10.67
CA ASN A 46 -3.70 -13.42 11.02
C ASN A 46 -2.91 -12.55 10.01
N PRO A 47 -1.93 -11.75 10.48
CA PRO A 47 -1.68 -11.41 11.89
C PRO A 47 -2.79 -10.51 12.43
N GLN A 48 -3.25 -10.76 13.66
CA GLN A 48 -4.41 -10.07 14.22
C GLN A 48 -4.08 -8.60 14.52
N CYS A 49 -5.02 -7.71 14.21
CA CYS A 49 -4.92 -6.28 14.49
C CYS A 49 -6.32 -5.74 14.82
N PRO A 50 -6.85 -6.03 16.03
CA PRO A 50 -8.17 -5.58 16.44
C PRO A 50 -8.25 -4.07 16.66
N ALA A 51 -7.11 -3.39 16.93
CA ALA A 51 -7.08 -1.95 17.20
C ALA A 51 -7.62 -1.10 16.04
N ILE A 52 -7.38 -1.50 14.78
CA ILE A 52 -7.83 -0.78 13.59
C ILE A 52 -9.22 -1.19 13.10
N ARG A 53 -9.95 -1.99 13.87
CA ARG A 53 -11.21 -2.60 13.41
C ARG A 53 -12.25 -1.55 13.00
N ASP A 54 -12.35 -0.45 13.74
CA ASP A 54 -13.29 0.62 13.42
C ASP A 54 -12.84 1.44 12.21
N ASP A 55 -11.54 1.66 12.03
CA ASP A 55 -10.99 2.28 10.82
C ASP A 55 -11.26 1.41 9.59
N LEU A 56 -11.12 0.09 9.72
CA LEU A 56 -11.48 -0.86 8.66
C LEU A 56 -12.97 -0.76 8.32
N LEU A 57 -13.86 -0.60 9.30
CA LEU A 57 -15.29 -0.39 9.04
C LEU A 57 -15.54 0.94 8.29
N GLN A 58 -14.86 2.01 8.68
CA GLN A 58 -14.95 3.30 7.99
C GLN A 58 -14.47 3.20 6.54
N ILE A 59 -13.31 2.59 6.32
CA ILE A 59 -12.75 2.36 4.98
C ILE A 59 -13.71 1.54 4.13
N ALA A 60 -14.31 0.47 4.68
CA ALA A 60 -15.29 -0.34 3.98
C ALA A 60 -16.51 0.49 3.55
N SER A 61 -16.97 1.37 4.44
CA SER A 61 -18.12 2.26 4.20
C SER A 61 -17.82 3.29 3.11
N VAL A 62 -16.63 3.92 3.14
CA VAL A 62 -16.18 4.86 2.11
C VAL A 62 -16.10 4.18 0.75
N VAL A 63 -15.48 3.00 0.68
CA VAL A 63 -15.40 2.24 -0.59
C VAL A 63 -16.78 1.92 -1.15
N LEU A 64 -17.73 1.52 -0.29
CA LEU A 64 -19.10 1.27 -0.72
C LEU A 64 -19.76 2.53 -1.32
N VAL A 65 -19.61 3.68 -0.66
CA VAL A 65 -20.17 4.96 -1.10
C VAL A 65 -19.53 5.43 -2.41
N GLU A 66 -18.21 5.33 -2.55
CA GLU A 66 -17.49 5.79 -3.73
C GLU A 66 -17.68 4.89 -4.95
N LYS A 67 -17.67 3.58 -4.74
CA LYS A 67 -17.63 2.60 -5.84
C LYS A 67 -18.99 2.00 -6.16
N GLY A 68 -19.89 1.98 -5.19
CA GLY A 68 -21.26 1.49 -5.37
C GLY A 68 -21.97 2.12 -6.58
N PRO A 69 -21.96 3.46 -6.75
CA PRO A 69 -22.64 4.13 -7.87
C PRO A 69 -22.12 3.73 -9.25
N SER A 70 -20.88 3.28 -9.35
CA SER A 70 -20.28 2.79 -10.61
C SER A 70 -20.78 1.41 -11.02
N PHE A 71 -21.56 0.71 -10.16
CA PHE A 71 -22.15 -0.56 -10.51
C PHE A 71 -23.21 -0.40 -11.59
N ASN A 72 -23.05 -1.13 -12.70
CA ASN A 72 -24.04 -1.19 -13.77
C ASN A 72 -24.79 -2.56 -13.74
N PRO A 73 -26.07 -2.60 -13.34
CA PRO A 73 -26.86 -3.83 -13.29
C PRO A 73 -27.11 -4.47 -14.66
N ARG A 74 -26.95 -3.71 -15.75
CA ARG A 74 -27.16 -4.15 -17.14
C ARG A 74 -25.85 -4.45 -17.85
N HIS A 75 -24.74 -4.55 -17.12
CA HIS A 75 -23.46 -4.90 -17.71
C HIS A 75 -23.50 -6.32 -18.33
N GLN A 76 -22.83 -6.51 -19.46
CA GLN A 76 -22.88 -7.75 -20.25
C GLN A 76 -22.38 -8.98 -19.47
N SER A 77 -21.57 -8.78 -18.42
CA SER A 77 -21.07 -9.86 -17.56
C SER A 77 -22.15 -10.50 -16.67
N GLY A 78 -23.31 -9.86 -16.47
CA GLY A 78 -24.35 -10.34 -15.56
C GLY A 78 -23.91 -10.47 -14.10
N ALA A 79 -22.79 -9.84 -13.72
CA ALA A 79 -22.23 -9.94 -12.38
C ALA A 79 -23.15 -9.26 -11.35
N SER A 80 -23.38 -9.94 -10.23
CA SER A 80 -24.13 -9.36 -9.10
C SER A 80 -23.36 -8.21 -8.46
N PHE A 81 -24.07 -7.32 -7.75
CA PHE A 81 -23.44 -6.23 -6.99
C PHE A 81 -22.35 -6.73 -6.05
N GLY A 82 -22.62 -7.81 -5.30
CA GLY A 82 -21.60 -8.44 -4.45
C GLY A 82 -20.36 -8.93 -5.18
N THR A 83 -20.50 -9.41 -6.42
CA THR A 83 -19.35 -9.79 -7.25
C THR A 83 -18.51 -8.58 -7.63
N PHE A 84 -19.14 -7.43 -7.82
CA PHE A 84 -18.48 -6.16 -8.16
C PHE A 84 -17.86 -5.46 -6.95
N ILE A 85 -18.59 -5.34 -5.83
CA ILE A 85 -18.20 -4.48 -4.71
C ILE A 85 -17.27 -5.20 -3.73
N ARG A 86 -17.47 -6.50 -3.49
CA ARG A 86 -16.71 -7.26 -2.50
C ARG A 86 -15.20 -7.26 -2.80
N PRO A 87 -14.74 -7.44 -4.05
CA PRO A 87 -13.31 -7.37 -4.33
C PRO A 87 -12.68 -6.02 -4.02
N GLN A 88 -13.43 -4.94 -4.20
CA GLN A 88 -12.97 -3.57 -3.94
C GLN A 88 -12.86 -3.33 -2.44
N ILE A 89 -13.89 -3.68 -1.66
CA ILE A 89 -13.87 -3.58 -0.20
C ILE A 89 -12.73 -4.44 0.37
N CYS A 90 -12.70 -5.74 0.08
CA CYS A 90 -11.69 -6.63 0.64
C CYS A 90 -10.26 -6.26 0.21
N GLY A 91 -10.08 -5.71 -0.99
CA GLY A 91 -8.80 -5.19 -1.47
C GLY A 91 -8.32 -3.99 -0.65
N SER A 92 -9.19 -3.00 -0.44
CA SER A 92 -8.89 -1.81 0.35
C SER A 92 -8.59 -2.14 1.82
N LEU A 93 -9.38 -3.03 2.44
CA LEU A 93 -9.15 -3.44 3.83
C LEU A 93 -7.84 -4.20 4.01
N ARG A 94 -7.50 -5.09 3.07
CA ARG A 94 -6.21 -5.79 3.10
C ARG A 94 -5.05 -4.80 3.01
N ASN A 95 -5.12 -3.86 2.07
CA ASN A 95 -4.08 -2.85 1.89
C ASN A 95 -3.94 -1.96 3.13
N ALA A 96 -5.07 -1.54 3.73
CA ALA A 96 -5.07 -0.75 4.96
C ALA A 96 -4.41 -1.50 6.12
N LYS A 97 -4.80 -2.76 6.33
CA LYS A 97 -4.19 -3.61 7.36
C LYS A 97 -2.71 -3.86 7.11
N GLU A 98 -2.31 -4.13 5.87
CA GLU A 98 -0.91 -4.33 5.51
C GLU A 98 -0.07 -3.08 5.80
N LYS A 99 -0.60 -1.90 5.46
CA LYS A 99 0.03 -0.63 5.83
C LYS A 99 0.15 -0.51 7.34
N GLU A 100 -0.91 -0.76 8.10
CA GLU A 100 -0.84 -0.66 9.56
C GLU A 100 0.25 -1.56 10.14
N LEU A 101 0.26 -2.83 9.76
CA LEU A 101 1.27 -3.79 10.22
C LEU A 101 2.69 -3.35 9.86
N LEU A 102 2.89 -2.71 8.71
CA LEU A 102 4.18 -2.13 8.34
C LEU A 102 4.54 -0.92 9.23
N HIS A 103 3.57 -0.09 9.61
CA HIS A 103 3.80 1.03 10.54
C HIS A 103 4.11 0.51 11.94
N SER A 104 3.29 -0.37 12.51
CA SER A 104 3.55 -0.95 13.84
C SER A 104 4.88 -1.71 13.88
N ARG A 105 5.28 -2.39 12.79
CA ARG A 105 6.59 -3.04 12.69
C ARG A 105 7.75 -2.03 12.68
N ARG A 106 7.56 -0.85 12.07
CA ARG A 106 8.56 0.22 12.10
C ARG A 106 8.67 0.81 13.50
N GLU A 107 7.54 1.07 14.15
CA GLU A 107 7.51 1.56 15.54
C GLU A 107 8.14 0.57 16.52
N LEU A 108 7.85 -0.72 16.40
CA LEU A 108 8.49 -1.75 17.23
C LEU A 108 10.00 -1.85 17.02
N ARG A 109 10.52 -1.62 15.80
CA ARG A 109 11.98 -1.57 15.58
C ARG A 109 12.65 -0.39 16.30
N TYR A 110 11.95 0.73 16.47
CA TYR A 110 12.45 1.85 17.27
C TYR A 110 12.47 1.54 18.77
N VAL A 111 11.61 0.64 19.25
CA VAL A 111 11.55 0.24 20.66
C VAL A 111 12.51 -0.91 21.00
N ASP A 112 12.72 -1.85 20.07
CA ASP A 112 13.62 -3.01 20.26
C ASP A 112 15.10 -2.58 20.41
N GLU A 113 15.55 -1.56 19.66
CA GLU A 113 16.87 -0.93 19.85
C GLU A 113 17.01 -0.20 21.20
N ALA A 114 15.90 0.12 21.86
CA ALA A 114 15.88 0.75 23.18
C ALA A 114 15.71 -0.25 24.35
N SER A 115 15.34 -1.52 24.07
CA SER A 115 14.95 -2.49 25.11
C SER A 115 16.10 -3.33 25.68
N ASP A 116 17.30 -3.29 25.10
CA ASP A 116 18.44 -4.13 25.51
C ASP A 116 19.24 -3.62 26.73
N LEU A 117 18.74 -2.65 27.51
CA LEU A 117 19.54 -2.02 28.57
C LEU A 117 18.97 -1.94 29.99
N TYR A 118 17.83 -2.58 30.30
CA TYR A 118 17.36 -2.63 31.68
C TYR A 118 16.96 -4.04 32.10
N GLY A 119 17.90 -4.71 32.75
CA GLY A 119 17.62 -5.86 33.60
C GLY A 119 16.84 -5.43 34.84
N ASP A 120 15.72 -6.13 35.06
CA ASP A 120 15.11 -6.53 36.33
C ASP A 120 15.39 -5.66 37.57
N VAL A 121 14.46 -4.75 37.92
CA VAL A 121 14.05 -4.51 39.32
C VAL A 121 12.60 -3.98 39.36
N GLU A 122 11.75 -4.61 40.18
CA GLU A 122 10.42 -4.16 40.59
C GLU A 122 10.41 -2.79 41.31
N ALA A 123 9.22 -2.15 41.26
CA ALA A 123 8.67 -1.14 42.17
C ALA A 123 8.58 0.34 41.69
N GLU A 124 7.32 0.71 41.39
CA GLU A 124 6.60 1.94 41.75
C GLU A 124 7.30 3.33 41.65
N ALA A 125 6.90 4.05 40.60
CA ALA A 125 6.53 5.47 40.55
C ALA A 125 7.44 6.53 41.22
N ASP A 126 8.27 7.17 40.40
CA ASP A 126 8.58 8.60 40.49
C ASP A 126 8.73 9.14 39.06
N TRP A 127 7.81 10.01 38.61
CA TRP A 127 7.83 10.54 37.24
C TRP A 127 8.85 11.67 37.16
N ASP A 128 10.12 11.29 37.07
CA ASP A 128 11.25 12.21 37.07
C ASP A 128 11.20 13.14 35.84
N VAL A 129 11.35 14.44 36.10
CA VAL A 129 11.32 15.55 35.13
C VAL A 129 12.64 15.60 34.33
N GLY A 130 13.30 14.46 34.15
CA GLY A 130 14.47 14.27 33.27
C GLY A 130 14.10 13.96 31.82
N TRP A 131 12.87 13.52 31.54
CA TRP A 131 12.45 13.04 30.21
C TRP A 131 12.33 14.15 29.14
N LEU A 132 12.27 15.43 29.53
CA LEU A 132 12.22 16.55 28.60
C LEU A 132 13.59 16.99 28.06
N GLN A 133 14.70 16.50 28.64
CA GLN A 133 16.06 16.89 28.22
C GLN A 133 16.71 15.92 27.23
N GLN A 134 16.07 14.80 26.91
CA GLN A 134 16.58 13.82 25.93
C GLN A 134 15.58 13.53 24.81
N VAL A 135 14.85 14.56 24.35
CA VAL A 135 14.11 14.46 23.09
C VAL A 135 15.14 14.37 21.96
N PRO A 136 15.21 13.27 21.18
CA PRO A 136 16.08 13.21 20.01
C PRO A 136 15.67 14.33 19.06
N ASP A 137 16.65 15.07 18.56
CA ASP A 137 16.39 16.17 17.64
C ASP A 137 15.81 15.63 16.34
N LEU A 138 14.48 15.61 16.23
CA LEU A 138 13.72 15.27 15.02
C LEU A 138 14.19 16.06 13.79
N LYS A 139 14.88 17.18 14.02
CA LYS A 139 15.51 17.97 12.96
C LYS A 139 16.69 17.23 12.32
N SER A 140 17.46 16.45 13.07
CA SER A 140 18.59 15.66 12.56
C SER A 140 18.11 14.56 11.60
N GLU A 141 17.03 13.84 11.91
CA GLU A 141 16.47 12.82 11.01
C GLU A 141 15.88 13.45 9.72
N PHE A 142 15.29 14.64 9.83
CA PHE A 142 14.83 15.39 8.68
C PHE A 142 15.99 15.87 7.80
N GLU A 143 17.07 16.38 8.41
CA GLU A 143 18.29 16.77 7.71
C GLU A 143 18.94 15.58 7.00
N ASP A 144 19.02 14.41 7.64
CA ASP A 144 19.56 13.19 7.01
C ASP A 144 18.70 12.68 5.84
N LYS A 145 17.37 12.81 5.95
CA LYS A 145 16.46 12.48 4.86
C LYS A 145 16.58 13.48 3.71
N LEU A 146 16.72 14.77 4.02
CA LEU A 146 16.92 15.83 3.05
C LEU A 146 18.28 15.67 2.35
N VAL A 147 19.34 15.32 3.08
CA VAL A 147 20.67 15.01 2.55
C VAL A 147 20.63 13.78 1.65
N ARG A 148 19.87 12.74 2.00
CA ARG A 148 19.63 11.57 1.13
C ARG A 148 18.89 11.95 -0.15
N ASP A 149 17.85 12.77 -0.07
CA ASP A 149 17.09 13.23 -1.23
C ASP A 149 17.94 14.15 -2.14
N ILE A 150 18.77 15.01 -1.58
CA ILE A 150 19.74 15.83 -2.31
C ILE A 150 20.78 14.93 -2.99
N SER A 151 21.34 13.97 -2.26
CA SER A 151 22.30 12.99 -2.79
C SER A 151 21.69 12.16 -3.94
N PHE A 152 20.42 11.77 -3.84
CA PHE A 152 19.71 11.07 -4.90
C PHE A 152 19.48 11.96 -6.13
N ARG A 153 19.09 13.22 -5.94
CA ARG A 153 18.92 14.19 -7.04
C ARG A 153 20.24 14.46 -7.78
N GLU A 154 21.37 14.46 -7.08
CA GLU A 154 22.70 14.65 -7.68
C GLU A 154 23.25 13.40 -8.37
N THR A 155 22.85 12.22 -7.90
CA THR A 155 23.28 10.92 -8.46
C THR A 155 22.39 10.44 -9.61
N LEU A 156 21.13 10.84 -9.66
CA LEU A 156 20.19 10.49 -10.74
C LEU A 156 20.72 10.89 -12.14
N PRO A 157 21.25 12.10 -12.38
CA PRO A 157 21.87 12.43 -13.66
C PRO A 157 23.02 11.48 -14.03
N LYS A 158 23.84 11.09 -13.06
CA LYS A 158 24.95 10.14 -13.26
C LYS A 158 24.44 8.74 -13.60
N LEU A 159 23.35 8.31 -12.98
CA LEU A 159 22.67 7.05 -13.32
C LEU A 159 22.10 7.08 -14.74
N LEU A 160 21.40 8.16 -15.11
CA LEU A 160 20.80 8.29 -16.44
C LEU A 160 21.84 8.38 -17.55
N GLN A 161 23.06 8.88 -17.29
CA GLN A 161 24.17 8.85 -18.26
C GLN A 161 24.65 7.43 -18.60
N THR A 162 24.34 6.42 -17.78
CA THR A 162 24.69 5.02 -18.08
C THR A 162 23.75 4.36 -19.10
N LEU A 163 22.59 4.97 -19.34
CA LEU A 163 21.61 4.51 -20.31
C LEU A 163 21.89 5.12 -21.68
N THR A 164 21.70 4.32 -22.73
CA THR A 164 21.69 4.80 -24.12
C THR A 164 20.45 5.65 -24.39
N GLU A 165 20.46 6.44 -25.46
CA GLU A 165 19.31 7.29 -25.83
C GLU A 165 17.99 6.51 -25.86
N ARG A 166 18.02 5.33 -26.47
CA ARG A 166 16.84 4.47 -26.62
C ARG A 166 16.35 3.90 -25.29
N GLU A 167 17.26 3.61 -24.37
CA GLU A 167 16.94 3.16 -23.02
C GLU A 167 16.36 4.30 -22.16
N ARG A 168 16.83 5.53 -22.37
CA ARG A 168 16.29 6.74 -21.70
C ARG A 168 14.87 7.05 -22.14
N GLU A 169 14.57 6.91 -23.42
CA GLU A 169 13.21 7.05 -23.94
C GLU A 169 12.26 6.02 -23.33
N VAL A 170 12.65 4.74 -23.30
CA VAL A 170 11.87 3.68 -22.63
C VAL A 170 11.71 3.98 -21.13
N PHE A 171 12.76 4.43 -20.47
CA PHE A 171 12.70 4.82 -19.05
C PHE A 171 11.75 6.00 -18.79
N ALA A 172 11.71 6.99 -19.68
CA ALA A 172 10.77 8.11 -19.58
C ALA A 172 9.32 7.63 -19.65
N CYS A 173 9.01 6.72 -20.57
CA CYS A 173 7.69 6.09 -20.67
C CYS A 173 7.34 5.27 -19.41
N LEU A 174 8.30 4.50 -18.87
CA LEU A 174 8.09 3.75 -17.63
C LEU A 174 7.77 4.66 -16.44
N ARG A 175 8.42 5.83 -16.36
CA ARG A 175 8.15 6.83 -15.32
C ARG A 175 6.72 7.35 -15.37
N GLU A 176 6.12 7.37 -16.55
CA GLU A 176 4.72 7.76 -16.78
C GLU A 176 3.73 6.59 -16.54
N ASN A 177 4.21 5.46 -16.01
CA ASN A 177 3.44 4.23 -15.77
C ASN A 177 2.84 3.59 -17.03
N GLN A 178 3.46 3.79 -18.19
CA GLN A 178 3.01 3.15 -19.43
C GLN A 178 3.34 1.65 -19.44
N HIS A 179 2.43 0.84 -19.96
CA HIS A 179 2.63 -0.61 -20.11
C HIS A 179 3.51 -0.92 -21.34
N ASN A 180 4.19 -2.08 -21.36
CA ASN A 180 5.10 -2.45 -22.45
C ASN A 180 4.46 -2.40 -23.85
N CYS A 181 3.16 -2.69 -23.95
CA CYS A 181 2.39 -2.56 -25.20
C CYS A 181 2.25 -1.10 -25.64
N GLU A 182 1.94 -0.19 -24.71
CA GLU A 182 1.82 1.25 -24.97
C GLU A 182 3.18 1.86 -25.36
N ILE A 183 4.26 1.41 -24.71
CA ILE A 183 5.63 1.82 -25.04
C ILE A 183 6.03 1.31 -26.44
N ALA A 184 5.63 0.08 -26.78
CA ALA A 184 5.89 -0.51 -28.09
C ALA A 184 5.21 0.30 -29.21
N GLU A 185 3.97 0.71 -28.99
CA GLU A 185 3.22 1.59 -29.90
C GLU A 185 3.85 2.99 -29.97
N ALA A 186 4.12 3.62 -28.83
CA ALA A 186 4.68 4.99 -28.76
C ALA A 186 6.06 5.10 -29.42
N LEU A 187 6.90 4.07 -29.29
CA LEU A 187 8.26 4.06 -29.82
C LEU A 187 8.38 3.33 -31.17
N ASN A 188 7.29 2.84 -31.76
CA ASN A 188 7.29 2.00 -32.97
C ASN A 188 8.26 0.81 -32.87
N LEU A 189 8.22 0.07 -31.77
CA LEU A 189 9.01 -1.13 -31.50
C LEU A 189 8.11 -2.35 -31.33
N SER A 190 8.70 -3.55 -31.39
CA SER A 190 7.98 -4.76 -30.95
C SER A 190 7.95 -4.85 -29.42
N GLU A 191 6.87 -5.41 -28.86
CA GLU A 191 6.71 -5.63 -27.43
C GLU A 191 7.85 -6.48 -26.82
N SER A 192 8.34 -7.46 -27.58
CA SER A 192 9.51 -8.26 -27.22
C SER A 192 10.78 -7.39 -27.10
N ARG A 193 10.98 -6.46 -28.03
CA ARG A 193 12.12 -5.52 -27.98
C ARG A 193 12.01 -4.55 -26.80
N VAL A 194 10.81 -4.08 -26.49
CA VAL A 194 10.56 -3.24 -25.30
C VAL A 194 10.88 -4.02 -24.03
N SER A 195 10.40 -5.26 -23.90
CA SER A 195 10.66 -6.10 -22.72
C SER A 195 12.16 -6.33 -22.48
N GLN A 196 12.94 -6.52 -23.55
CA GLN A 196 14.40 -6.57 -23.48
C GLN A 196 15.00 -5.25 -23.00
N LEU A 197 14.54 -4.12 -23.52
CA LEU A 197 15.03 -2.79 -23.14
C LEU A 197 14.70 -2.47 -21.68
N VAL A 198 13.50 -2.79 -21.20
CA VAL A 198 13.13 -2.64 -19.78
C VAL A 198 14.06 -3.47 -18.89
N THR A 199 14.33 -4.72 -19.27
CA THR A 199 15.26 -5.59 -18.53
C THR A 199 16.67 -5.00 -18.50
N GLN A 200 17.15 -4.45 -19.62
CA GLN A 200 18.47 -3.82 -19.73
C GLN A 200 18.57 -2.54 -18.90
N VAL A 201 17.54 -1.69 -18.94
CA VAL A 201 17.43 -0.46 -18.12
C VAL A 201 17.52 -0.81 -16.64
N THR A 202 16.70 -1.76 -16.17
CA THR A 202 16.71 -2.18 -14.76
C THR A 202 18.08 -2.71 -14.35
N GLN A 203 18.69 -3.61 -15.13
CA GLN A 203 20.01 -4.15 -14.81
C GLN A 203 21.11 -3.07 -14.75
N LYS A 204 21.10 -2.12 -15.70
CA LYS A 204 22.08 -1.02 -15.74
C LYS A 204 21.91 -0.07 -14.57
N LEU A 205 20.68 0.33 -14.27
CA LEU A 205 20.38 1.23 -13.16
C LEU A 205 20.67 0.57 -11.80
N THR A 206 20.34 -0.71 -11.61
CA THR A 206 20.70 -1.44 -10.38
C THR A 206 22.21 -1.50 -10.20
N LYS A 207 22.96 -1.90 -11.23
CA LYS A 207 24.42 -1.98 -11.17
C LYS A 207 25.08 -0.62 -10.93
N ALA A 208 24.54 0.43 -11.54
CA ALA A 208 25.03 1.79 -11.35
C ALA A 208 24.67 2.34 -9.96
N GLY A 209 23.50 2.00 -9.43
CA GLY A 209 23.06 2.31 -8.07
C GLY A 209 23.94 1.65 -7.00
N GLN A 210 24.27 0.38 -7.17
CA GLN A 210 25.20 -0.35 -6.30
C GLN A 210 26.60 0.30 -6.28
N ARG A 211 27.11 0.72 -7.45
CA ARG A 211 28.40 1.42 -7.55
C ARG A 211 28.41 2.78 -6.85
N LEU A 212 27.26 3.44 -6.77
CA LEU A 212 27.10 4.75 -6.13
C LEU A 212 26.68 4.64 -4.66
N GLY A 213 26.60 3.43 -4.10
CA GLY A 213 26.22 3.19 -2.70
C GLY A 213 24.75 3.50 -2.39
N LEU A 214 23.87 3.54 -3.41
CA LEU A 214 22.45 3.83 -3.26
C LEU A 214 21.59 2.59 -3.02
N ALA A 215 22.14 1.39 -3.25
CA ALA A 215 21.47 0.12 -3.06
C ALA A 215 22.50 -0.95 -2.63
N GLU A 216 22.13 -1.79 -1.65
CA GLU A 216 22.87 -3.01 -1.27
C GLU A 216 22.63 -4.14 -2.28
#